data_AF-A0A8T8KAX8-F1
#
_entry.id   AF-A0A8T8KAX8-F1
#
_cell.length_a   1.000
_cell.length_b   1.000
_cell.length_c   1.000
_cell.angle_alpha   90.00
_cell.angle_beta   90.00
_cell.angle_gamma   90.00
#
_symmetry.space_group_name_H-M   'P 1'
#
loop_
_entity.id
_entity.type
_entity.pdbx_description
1 polymer ?
#
loop_
_entity_poly.entity_id
_entity_poly.type
_entity_poly.pdbx_seq_one_letter_code
_entity_poly.pdbx_strand_id
1 'polypeptide(L)' 'MPIEPRKEIMMILIQEKYVDPVLQTIRQEGKLDKPGTGLAFVMDVDQVVGLTPYGVDGCNIEEF' A
#
# COMPACT_ATOMS: atom_id res chain seq x y z
N MET A 1 10.72 0.47 -32.55
CA MET A 1 11.04 -0.30 -31.32
C MET A 1 9.77 -0.37 -30.49
N PRO A 2 9.29 -1.55 -30.08
CA PRO A 2 8.12 -1.63 -29.21
C PRO A 2 8.51 -1.13 -27.81
N ILE A 3 7.70 -0.22 -27.26
CA ILE A 3 7.88 0.25 -25.88
C ILE A 3 7.35 -0.87 -24.98
N GLU A 4 8.24 -1.52 -24.24
CA GLU A 4 7.87 -2.45 -23.17
C GLU A 4 6.98 -1.72 -22.16
N PRO A 5 5.77 -2.21 -21.85
CA PRO A 5 4.90 -1.57 -20.89
C PRO A 5 5.55 -1.64 -19.50
N ARG A 6 5.99 -0.49 -18.99
CA ARG A 6 6.55 -0.36 -17.65
C ARG A 6 5.43 -0.59 -16.62
N LYS A 7 5.52 -1.70 -15.88
CA LYS A 7 4.69 -1.96 -14.70
C LYS A 7 5.47 -1.57 -13.45
N GLU A 8 4.86 -0.76 -12.60
CA GLU A 8 5.42 -0.39 -11.30
C GLU A 8 4.69 -1.16 -10.20
N ILE A 9 5.45 -1.61 -9.19
CA ILE A 9 4.90 -2.29 -8.01
C ILE A 9 5.09 -1.34 -6.83
N MET A 10 3.99 -1.03 -6.15
CA MET A 10 3.98 -0.26 -4.91
C MET A 10 3.51 -1.19 -3.79
N MET A 11 4.27 -1.24 -2.70
CA MET A 11 3.90 -1.95 -1.48
C MET A 11 3.83 -0.93 -0.34
N ILE A 12 2.74 -0.96 0.41
CA ILE A 12 2.51 -0.05 1.52
C ILE A 12 2.22 -0.90 2.76
N LEU A 13 3.03 -0.70 3.82
CA LEU A 13 2.78 -1.28 5.12
C LEU A 13 2.00 -0.24 5.96
N ILE A 14 0.82 -0.62 6.43
CA ILE A 14 -0.08 0.23 7.21
C ILE A 14 -0.77 -0.59 8.30
N GLN A 15 -1.25 0.09 9.35
CA GLN A 15 -2.08 -0.56 10.37
C GLN A 15 -3.44 -0.97 9.77
N GLU A 16 -3.99 -2.08 10.28
CA GLU A 16 -5.22 -2.70 9.79
C GLU A 16 -6.40 -1.70 9.68
N LYS A 17 -6.55 -0.82 10.68
CA LYS A 17 -7.62 0.20 10.71
C LYS A 17 -7.61 1.17 9.52
N TYR A 18 -6.50 1.27 8.80
CA TYR A 18 -6.36 2.14 7.62
C TYR A 18 -6.46 1.38 6.29
N VAL A 19 -6.52 0.04 6.30
CA VAL A 19 -6.51 -0.78 5.08
C VAL A 19 -7.68 -0.42 4.17
N ASP A 20 -8.91 -0.46 4.67
CA ASP A 20 -10.10 -0.15 3.89
C ASP A 20 -10.12 1.27 3.32
N PRO A 21 -9.95 2.36 4.10
CA PRO A 21 -10.00 3.71 3.56
C PRO A 21 -8.88 3.97 2.54
N VAL A 22 -7.67 3.43 2.75
CA VAL A 22 -6.56 3.56 1.80
C VAL A 22 -6.85 2.78 0.53
N LEU A 23 -7.29 1.52 0.63
CA LEU A 23 -7.60 0.68 -0.52
C LEU A 23 -8.72 1.27 -1.38
N GLN A 24 -9.78 1.81 -0.76
CA GLN A 24 -10.86 2.48 -1.50
C GLN A 24 -10.37 3.74 -2.22
N THR A 25 -9.50 4.53 -1.57
CA THR A 25 -8.91 5.71 -2.19
C THR A 25 -8.05 5.33 -3.40
N ILE A 26 -7.18 4.31 -3.27
CA ILE A 26 -6.36 3.80 -4.36
C ILE A 26 -7.23 3.27 -5.51
N ARG A 27 -8.28 2.51 -5.18
CA ARG A 27 -9.23 1.99 -6.19
C ARG A 27 -9.88 3.12 -6.98
N GLN A 28 -10.36 4.17 -6.31
CA GLN A 28 -11.04 5.30 -6.93
C GLN A 28 -10.09 6.17 -7.77
N GLU A 29 -9.01 6.66 -7.17
CA GLU A 29 -8.05 7.56 -7.82
C GLU A 29 -7.24 6.85 -8.91
N GLY A 30 -6.84 5.60 -8.64
CA GLY A 30 -6.14 4.73 -9.60
C GLY A 30 -7.06 4.14 -10.67
N LYS A 31 -8.38 4.32 -10.57
CA LYS A 31 -9.39 3.81 -11.51
C LYS A 31 -9.22 2.31 -11.76
N LEU A 32 -8.98 1.54 -10.70
CA LEU A 32 -8.70 0.10 -10.78
C LEU A 32 -9.90 -0.73 -11.28
N ASP A 33 -11.09 -0.14 -11.30
CA ASP A 33 -12.29 -0.72 -11.90
C ASP A 33 -12.30 -0.63 -13.46
N LYS A 34 -11.26 -0.03 -14.08
CA LYS A 34 -11.13 0.07 -15.54
C LYS A 34 -10.09 -0.92 -16.09
N PRO A 35 -10.31 -1.49 -17.29
CA PRO A 35 -9.32 -2.36 -17.91
C PRO A 35 -7.97 -1.68 -18.11
N GLY A 36 -6.89 -2.36 -17.75
CA GLY A 36 -5.51 -1.92 -18.00
C GLY A 36 -4.95 -0.90 -17.02
N THR A 37 -5.64 -0.58 -15.92
CA THR A 37 -5.14 0.37 -14.89
C THR A 37 -4.36 -0.29 -13.76
N GLY A 38 -4.37 -1.63 -13.69
CA GLY A 38 -3.61 -2.41 -12.72
C GLY A 38 -4.50 -3.22 -11.79
N LEU A 39 -3.95 -3.57 -10.63
CA LEU A 39 -4.65 -4.26 -9.55
C LEU A 39 -4.07 -3.81 -8.21
N ALA A 40 -4.87 -3.89 -7.16
CA ALA A 40 -4.45 -3.73 -5.78
C ALA A 40 -4.99 -4.90 -4.97
N PHE A 41 -4.22 -5.36 -4.00
CA PHE A 41 -4.59 -6.44 -3.10
C PHE A 41 -4.05 -6.16 -1.70
N VAL A 42 -4.66 -6.81 -0.71
CA VAL A 42 -4.26 -6.77 0.68
C VAL A 42 -3.58 -8.08 1.01
N MET A 43 -2.50 -8.01 1.78
CA MET A 43 -1.81 -9.18 2.32
C MET A 43 -1.54 -8.94 3.81
N ASP A 44 -1.83 -9.94 4.63
CA ASP A 44 -1.54 -9.89 6.06
C ASP A 44 -0.03 -10.02 6.30
N VAL A 45 0.47 -9.31 7.30
CA VAL A 45 1.88 -9.29 7.66
C VAL A 45 2.01 -9.68 9.13
N ASP A 46 2.51 -10.88 9.39
CA ASP A 46 2.61 -11.43 10.75
C ASP A 46 3.71 -10.77 11.59
N GLN A 47 4.81 -10.37 10.95
CA GLN A 47 5.98 -9.82 11.62
C GLN A 47 6.68 -8.81 10.73
N VAL A 48 7.17 -7.72 11.36
CA VAL A 48 7.95 -6.68 10.68
C VAL A 48 9.24 -6.44 11.46
N VAL A 49 10.34 -6.28 10.73
CA VAL A 49 11.65 -5.91 11.29
C VAL A 49 12.19 -4.68 10.57
N GLY A 50 13.04 -3.90 11.25
CA GLY A 50 13.65 -2.70 10.67
C GLY A 50 12.82 -1.41 10.80
N LEU A 51 11.71 -1.45 11.55
CA LEU A 51 11.01 -0.24 11.99
C LEU A 51 11.80 0.41 13.14
N THR A 52 12.67 1.35 12.81
CA THR A 52 13.35 2.18 13.82
C THR A 52 12.48 3.38 14.18
N PRO A 53 12.23 3.66 15.47
CA PRO A 53 11.55 4.90 15.86
C PRO A 53 12.41 6.09 15.43
N TYR A 54 11.99 6.78 14.37
CA TYR A 54 12.39 8.17 14.17
C TYR A 54 11.39 9.00 14.97
N GLY A 55 11.87 9.74 15.97
CA GLY A 55 11.05 10.53 16.89
C GLY A 55 10.13 11.52 16.16
N VAL A 56 8.95 11.04 15.78
CA VAL A 56 7.80 11.81 15.33
C VAL A 56 6.60 11.15 15.98
N ASP A 57 6.03 11.83 16.98
CA ASP A 57 4.99 11.39 17.92
C ASP A 57 3.61 11.11 17.28
N GLY A 58 3.56 10.32 16.21
CA GLY A 58 2.34 10.05 15.46
C GLY A 58 2.23 8.68 14.79
N CYS A 59 3.34 7.95 14.64
CA CYS A 59 3.30 6.56 14.18
C CYS A 59 3.67 5.65 15.37
N ASN A 60 2.71 5.42 16.26
CA ASN A 60 2.90 4.48 17.37
C ASN A 60 3.04 3.08 16.78
N ILE A 61 4.28 2.60 16.75
CA ILE A 61 4.67 1.27 16.30
C ILE A 61 4.35 0.18 17.33
N GLU A 62 3.75 0.54 18.46
CA GLU A 62 3.31 -0.41 19.50
C GLU A 62 2.00 -1.15 19.13
N GLU A 63 1.41 -0.89 17.97
CA GLU A 63 0.22 -1.58 17.44
C GLU A 63 0.46 -2.25 16.07
N PHE A 64 1.69 -2.69 15.78
CA PHE A 64 1.96 -3.63 14.69
C PHE A 64 2.15 -5.04 15.23
#